data_AF-X1BQD1-F1
#
_entry.id   AF-X1BQD1-F1
#
_cell.length_a   1.000
_cell.length_b   1.000
_cell.length_c   1.000
_cell.angle_alpha   90.00
_cell.angle_beta   90.00
_cell.angle_gamma   90.00
#
_symmetry.space_group_name_H-M   'P 1'
#
loop_
_entity.id
_entity.type
_entity.pdbx_description
1 polymer ?
#
loop_
_entity_poly.entity_id
_entity_poly.type
_entity_poly.pdbx_seq_one_letter_code
_entity_poly.pdbx_strand_id
1 'polypeptide(L)'
;SRIAEGEDVGAGSSFFREVDGQVLTFSYDGEKIFDDQTGSEWDVFGQAISGELAGTQLEPVVSVNHFWFSWAAFRPETRIYEG
;
A
#
# COMPACT_ATOMS: atom_id res chain seq x y z
N SER A 1 -15.94 24.15 7.34
CA SER A 1 -15.75 22.97 6.47
C SER A 1 -15.04 23.38 5.19
N ARG A 2 -13.76 23.04 5.03
CA ARG A 2 -13.13 22.92 3.70
C ARG A 2 -11.78 22.22 3.83
N ILE A 3 -11.85 20.93 3.55
CA ILE A 3 -10.89 20.03 2.90
C ILE A 3 -9.42 20.49 2.96
N ALA A 4 -8.63 19.76 3.77
CA ALA A 4 -7.19 19.71 3.57
C ALA A 4 -6.94 18.92 2.29
N GLU A 5 -6.51 19.61 1.24
CA GLU A 5 -5.73 19.02 0.16
C GLU A 5 -4.43 18.51 0.77
N GLY A 6 -4.45 17.26 1.22
CA GLY A 6 -3.23 16.50 1.44
C GLY A 6 -2.75 16.02 0.09
N GLU A 7 -1.95 16.83 -0.60
CA GLU A 7 -0.95 16.26 -1.51
C GLU A 7 0.07 15.53 -0.64
N ASP A 8 -0.27 14.30 -0.24
CA ASP A 8 0.65 13.42 0.47
C ASP A 8 1.25 12.43 -0.53
N VAL A 9 2.18 12.95 -1.34
CA VAL A 9 3.09 12.14 -2.16
C VAL A 9 4.50 12.30 -1.59
N GLY A 10 4.75 11.75 -0.40
CA GLY A 10 6.08 11.83 0.22
C GLY A 10 6.30 10.84 1.35
N ALA A 11 6.98 9.72 1.06
CA ALA A 11 7.58 8.79 2.02
C ALA A 11 6.65 7.82 2.79
N GLY A 12 5.56 7.34 2.18
CA GLY A 12 4.88 6.12 2.62
C GLY A 12 5.45 4.89 1.93
N SER A 13 6.14 4.00 2.66
CA SER A 13 6.52 2.68 2.13
C SER A 13 5.25 1.85 1.93
N SER A 14 4.93 1.51 0.68
CA SER A 14 3.85 0.57 0.35
C SER A 14 4.43 -0.82 0.16
N PHE A 15 3.72 -1.85 0.60
CA PHE A 15 4.16 -3.24 0.51
C PHE A 15 3.07 -4.13 -0.10
N PHE A 16 3.47 -5.18 -0.81
CA PHE A 16 2.56 -6.26 -1.17
C PHE A 16 2.18 -7.04 0.08
N ARG A 17 0.89 -7.37 0.20
CA ARG A 17 0.34 -8.11 1.34
C ARG A 17 0.32 -9.63 1.12
N GLU A 18 1.01 -10.13 0.10
CA GLU A 18 1.06 -11.56 -0.20
C GLU A 18 2.38 -12.14 0.31
N VAL A 19 2.27 -13.24 1.06
CA VAL A 19 3.40 -14.03 1.57
C VAL A 19 3.11 -15.49 1.22
N ASP A 20 4.02 -16.14 0.49
CA ASP A 20 3.90 -17.55 0.09
C ASP A 20 2.55 -17.92 -0.57
N GLY A 21 1.99 -17.01 -1.37
CA GLY A 21 0.69 -17.19 -2.04
C GLY A 21 -0.52 -16.95 -1.15
N GLN A 22 -0.32 -16.59 0.11
CA GLN A 22 -1.37 -16.19 1.04
C GLN A 22 -1.45 -14.67 1.13
N VAL A 23 -2.65 -14.16 0.86
CA VAL A 23 -2.96 -12.75 0.96
C VAL A 23 -3.34 -12.41 2.40
N LEU A 24 -2.56 -11.55 3.03
CA LEU A 24 -2.72 -11.12 4.42
C LEU A 24 -3.62 -9.89 4.55
N THR A 25 -4.31 -9.78 5.69
CA THR A 25 -5.04 -8.59 6.12
C THR A 25 -4.35 -8.06 7.36
N PHE A 26 -4.04 -6.76 7.37
CA PHE A 26 -3.35 -6.12 8.48
C PHE A 26 -4.32 -5.29 9.34
N SER A 27 -4.13 -5.39 10.65
CA SER A 27 -4.87 -4.66 11.68
C SER A 27 -3.88 -3.88 12.55
N TYR A 28 -4.30 -2.70 13.02
CA TYR A 28 -3.55 -1.87 13.96
C TYR A 28 -4.39 -1.61 15.21
N ASP A 29 -3.87 -1.94 16.39
CA ASP A 29 -4.60 -1.82 17.65
C ASP A 29 -4.36 -0.49 18.40
N GLY A 30 -3.48 0.37 17.87
CA GLY A 30 -3.04 1.60 18.54
C GLY A 30 -1.57 1.58 18.95
N GLU A 31 -0.97 0.40 19.05
CA GLU A 31 0.44 0.21 19.41
C GLU A 31 1.19 -0.68 18.41
N LYS A 32 0.52 -1.69 17.86
CA LYS A 32 1.15 -2.76 17.08
C LYS A 32 0.37 -3.07 15.80
N ILE A 33 1.10 -3.54 14.80
CA ILE A 33 0.56 -4.02 13.54
C ILE A 33 0.56 -5.55 13.57
N PHE A 34 -0.55 -6.18 13.21
CA PHE A 34 -0.64 -7.63 13.11
C PHE A 34 -1.32 -8.05 11.81
N ASP A 35 -1.05 -9.27 11.34
CA ASP A 35 -1.90 -9.90 10.33
C ASP A 35 -2.98 -10.79 10.98
N ASP A 36 -4.19 -10.76 10.42
CA ASP A 36 -5.34 -11.49 10.96
C ASP A 36 -5.24 -13.02 10.77
N GLN A 37 -4.39 -13.47 9.85
CA GLN A 37 -4.32 -14.87 9.44
C GLN A 37 -3.45 -15.71 10.37
N THR A 38 -2.31 -15.16 10.78
CA THR A 38 -1.31 -15.84 11.60
C THR A 38 -1.12 -15.16 12.96
N GLY A 39 -1.60 -13.92 13.11
CA GLY A 39 -1.38 -13.12 14.31
C GLY A 39 0.07 -12.68 14.47
N SER A 40 0.88 -12.69 13.40
CA SER A 40 2.27 -12.24 13.48
C SER A 40 2.31 -10.72 13.66
N GLU A 41 3.28 -10.24 14.43
CA GLU A 41 3.48 -8.82 14.69
C GLU A 41 4.47 -8.25 13.67
N TRP A 42 4.16 -7.09 13.12
CA TRP A 42 4.92 -6.45 12.05
C TRP A 42 5.39 -5.05 12.46
N ASP A 43 6.58 -4.67 11.99
CA ASP A 43 7.04 -3.29 12.07
C ASP A 43 6.57 -2.44 10.89
N VAL A 44 6.81 -1.13 10.98
CA VAL A 44 6.42 -0.16 9.95
C VAL A 44 7.21 -0.31 8.63
N PHE A 45 8.24 -1.15 8.61
CA PHE A 45 9.07 -1.44 7.43
C PHE A 45 8.66 -2.77 6.76
N GLY A 46 7.56 -3.38 7.20
CA GLY A 46 7.05 -4.63 6.63
C GLY A 46 7.85 -5.86 7.05
N GLN A 47 8.60 -5.81 8.15
CA GLN A 47 9.25 -6.97 8.72
C GLN A 47 8.37 -7.59 9.82
N ALA A 48 8.13 -8.89 9.74
CA ALA A 48 7.51 -9.64 10.82
C ALA A 48 8.53 -9.82 11.96
N ILE A 49 8.27 -9.20 13.11
CA ILE A 49 9.17 -9.19 14.26
C ILE A 49 8.85 -10.30 15.27
N SER A 50 7.65 -10.86 15.24
CA SER A 50 7.28 -12.03 16.06
C SER A 50 6.09 -12.80 15.47
N GLY A 51 5.82 -14.00 15.97
CA GLY A 51 4.74 -14.87 15.50
C GLY A 51 5.20 -15.91 14.48
N GLU A 52 4.24 -16.49 13.75
CA GLU A 52 4.49 -17.57 12.79
C GLU A 52 5.36 -17.13 11.63
N LEU A 53 5.18 -15.90 11.16
CA LEU A 53 5.91 -15.33 10.03
C LEU A 53 7.19 -14.59 10.44
N ALA A 54 7.65 -14.72 11.69
CA ALA A 54 8.82 -13.99 12.19
C ALA A 54 10.05 -14.12 11.28
N GLY A 55 10.67 -12.99 10.95
CA GLY A 55 11.79 -12.89 10.01
C GLY A 55 11.38 -12.68 8.54
N THR A 56 10.10 -12.80 8.22
CA THR A 56 9.59 -12.49 6.87
C THR A 56 9.62 -10.99 6.59
N GLN A 57 9.95 -10.62 5.35
CA GLN A 57 9.95 -9.26 4.85
C GLN A 57 8.91 -9.14 3.72
N LEU A 58 7.97 -8.20 3.84
CA LEU A 58 7.05 -7.90 2.75
C LEU A 58 7.78 -7.29 1.57
N GLU A 59 7.33 -7.62 0.36
CA GLU A 59 7.88 -7.05 -0.86
C GLU A 59 7.45 -5.58 -1.01
N PRO A 60 8.38 -4.62 -1.15
CA PRO A 60 8.03 -3.22 -1.34
C PRO A 60 7.44 -2.96 -2.73
N VAL A 61 6.42 -2.12 -2.80
CA VAL A 61 5.83 -1.63 -4.05
C VAL A 61 6.71 -0.51 -4.60
N VAL A 62 7.85 -0.87 -5.18
CA VAL A 62 8.90 0.11 -5.56
C VAL A 62 8.52 0.99 -6.75
N SER A 63 7.64 0.55 -7.67
CA SER A 63 7.43 1.30 -8.92
C SER A 63 6.18 0.89 -9.69
N VAL A 64 4.99 1.26 -9.18
CA VAL A 64 3.80 1.43 -10.05
C VAL A 64 3.49 2.92 -10.26
N ASN A 65 4.21 3.82 -9.59
CA ASN A 65 4.12 5.25 -9.89
C ASN A 65 4.67 5.58 -11.30
N HIS A 66 5.74 4.94 -11.77
CA HIS A 66 6.28 5.27 -13.11
C HIS A 66 5.48 4.67 -14.29
N PHE A 67 4.66 3.63 -14.07
CA PHE A 67 3.86 3.00 -15.13
C PHE A 67 2.42 3.52 -15.24
N TRP A 68 1.80 4.02 -14.16
CA TRP A 68 0.42 4.54 -14.26
C TRP A 68 0.33 5.92 -14.95
N PHE A 69 1.38 6.76 -14.90
CA PHE A 69 1.42 8.01 -15.69
C PHE A 69 1.47 7.77 -17.21
N SER A 70 1.84 6.57 -17.67
CA SER A 70 1.82 6.24 -19.11
C SER A 70 0.44 5.78 -19.63
N TRP A 71 -0.51 5.46 -18.74
CA TRP A 71 -1.85 4.97 -19.14
C TRP A 71 -2.96 6.02 -19.07
N ALA A 72 -2.72 7.19 -18.45
CA ALA A 72 -3.62 8.34 -18.54
C ALA A 72 -3.54 9.07 -19.90
N ALA A 73 -2.53 8.78 -20.73
CA ALA A 73 -2.34 9.40 -22.04
C ALA A 73 -3.09 8.69 -23.19
N PHE A 74 -3.81 7.58 -22.94
CA PHE A 74 -4.38 6.73 -23.99
C PHE A 74 -5.92 6.78 -24.13
N ARG A 75 -6.57 7.88 -23.75
CA ARG A 75 -7.95 8.20 -24.21
C ARG A 75 -8.06 9.63 -24.73
N PRO A 76 -7.69 9.90 -26.01
CA PRO A 76 -7.65 11.24 -26.57
C PRO A 76 -8.98 11.73 -27.15
N GLU A 77 -10.14 11.26 -26.66
CA GLU A 77 -11.43 11.65 -27.24
C GLU A 77 -12.54 11.80 -26.19
N THR A 78 -12.45 12.85 -25.37
CA THR A 78 -13.66 13.45 -24.82
C THR A 78 -13.62 14.95 -25.07
N ARG A 79 -14.32 15.38 -26.14
CA ARG A 79 -14.63 16.79 -26.39
C ARG A 79 -15.46 17.32 -25.22
N ILE A 80 -14.93 18.33 -24.53
CA ILE A 80 -15.74 19.18 -23.65
C ILE A 80 -16.44 20.20 -24.57
N TYR A 81 -17.77 20.23 -24.51
CA TYR A 81 -18.59 21.29 -25.10
C TYR A 81 -18.90 22.28 -23.98
N GLU A 82 -18.45 23.53 -24.10
CA GLU A 82 -18.93 24.64 -23.28
C GLU A 82 -20.24 25.15 -23.88
N GLY A 83 -21.25 25.30 -23.05
CA GLY A 83 -22.49 26.02 -23.32
C GLY A 83 -22.78 26.94 -22.16
#